data_AF-A2FCA0-F1
#
_entry.id   AF-A2FCA0-F1
#
_cell.length_a   1.000
_cell.length_b   1.000
_cell.length_c   1.000
_cell.angle_alpha   90.00
_cell.angle_beta   90.00
_cell.angle_gamma   90.00
#
_symmetry.space_group_name_H-M   'P 1'
#
loop_
_entity.id
_entity.type
_entity.pdbx_description
1 polymer ?
#
loop_
_entity_poly.entity_id
_entity_poly.type
_entity_poly.pdbx_seq_one_letter_code
_entity_poly.pdbx_strand_id
1 'polypeptide(L)'
;MGWQFRGLFTSKLSKSDISIRILFQMFPEGSPNDSVQKYIPSVITYSPESLAKIPAIKLPDYFDLQPKSRRSKKERSSREKILPPELEDNSMSSNAYYRQQLANSNLVFSPRKLGFLPANYWIAEENTFGSLVTQFFQKKNNSNCRFPHKLYNGLVLVEANPEMYPLVGLKWITDTVFKVDKYIFGRLLGITSINGGLVHSQGNFPSHGFKELNNEEVMALKMKYSLKDVDMDRVLLMKQSSGMFSKNCKEETLAQCKWTD
;
A
#
# COMPACT_ATOMS: atom_id res chain seq x y z
N MET A 1 27.03 35.48 5.19
CA MET A 1 27.23 34.03 4.98
C MET A 1 26.17 33.31 5.77
N GLY A 2 25.16 32.74 5.10
CA GLY A 2 24.05 32.04 5.74
C GLY A 2 24.39 30.56 5.96
N TRP A 3 23.95 30.01 7.08
CA TRP A 3 23.97 28.57 7.35
C TRP A 3 22.53 28.11 7.59
N GLN A 4 22.11 27.02 6.95
CA GLN A 4 20.81 26.40 7.22
C GLN A 4 20.97 25.22 8.18
N PHE A 5 20.10 25.18 9.21
CA PHE A 5 20.04 24.09 10.18
C PHE A 5 18.94 23.11 9.83
N ARG A 6 19.27 21.81 9.79
CA ARG A 6 18.29 20.72 9.81
C ARG A 6 18.71 19.74 10.89
N GLY A 7 17.90 19.64 11.95
CA GLY A 7 18.14 18.74 13.07
C GLY A 7 17.21 17.53 13.04
N LEU A 8 17.72 16.37 13.42
CA LEU A 8 16.92 15.19 13.77
C LEU A 8 17.17 14.89 15.25
N PHE A 9 16.12 15.01 16.07
CA PHE A 9 16.18 14.73 17.49
C PHE A 9 15.89 13.24 17.73
N THR A 10 16.82 12.56 18.40
CA THR A 10 16.53 11.25 18.99
C THR A 10 17.03 11.24 20.42
N SER A 11 16.16 10.85 21.35
CA SER A 11 16.52 10.64 22.75
C SER A 11 16.39 9.16 23.08
N LYS A 12 17.34 8.63 23.85
CA LYS A 12 17.22 7.34 24.53
C LYS A 12 17.40 7.59 26.02
N LEU A 13 16.41 7.22 26.80
CA LEU A 13 16.43 7.32 28.26
C LEU A 13 16.94 5.99 28.85
N SER A 14 18.03 6.07 29.61
CA SER A 14 18.49 5.01 30.51
C SER A 14 18.37 5.51 31.94
N LYS A 15 18.04 4.63 32.90
CA LYS A 15 17.66 4.97 34.28
C LYS A 15 18.79 5.54 35.16
N SER A 16 20.02 5.66 34.66
CA SER A 16 21.14 6.20 35.45
C SER A 16 21.95 7.31 34.77
N ASP A 17 21.65 7.68 33.52
CA ASP A 17 22.38 8.74 32.81
C ASP A 17 21.53 9.39 31.71
N ILE A 18 21.40 10.72 31.73
CA ILE A 18 20.78 11.50 30.65
C ILE A 18 21.86 11.85 29.63
N SER A 19 21.99 11.02 28.60
CA SER A 19 22.82 11.32 27.44
C SER A 19 21.98 11.92 26.32
N ILE A 20 22.07 13.23 26.10
CA ILE A 20 21.45 13.89 24.94
C ILE A 20 22.45 13.85 23.79
N ARG A 21 22.13 13.10 22.73
CA ARG A 21 22.92 13.10 21.49
C ARG A 21 22.25 14.04 20.49
N ILE A 22 22.89 15.17 20.21
CA ILE A 22 22.41 16.10 19.18
C ILE A 22 23.31 15.93 17.96
N LEU A 23 22.74 15.43 16.86
CA LEU A 23 23.41 15.42 15.56
C LEU A 23 23.08 16.72 14.84
N PHE A 24 24.10 17.53 14.57
CA PHE A 24 23.99 18.66 13.67
C PHE A 24 24.60 18.28 12.32
N GLN A 25 23.87 18.56 11.24
CA GLN A 25 24.39 18.46 9.90
C GLN A 25 24.38 19.86 9.30
N MET A 26 25.57 20.42 9.07
CA MET A 26 25.73 21.76 8.51
C MET A 26 25.98 21.65 7.01
N PHE A 27 25.25 22.44 6.22
CA PHE A 27 25.48 22.56 4.79
C PHE A 27 25.82 24.01 4.44
N PRO A 28 26.90 24.27 3.68
CA PRO A 28 27.15 25.60 3.13
C PRO A 28 26.11 25.89 2.02
N GLU A 29 25.61 27.13 1.98
CA GLU A 29 24.69 27.57 0.93
C GLU A 29 25.36 27.45 -0.45
N GLY A 30 24.74 26.66 -1.35
CA GLY A 30 25.16 26.51 -2.75
C GLY A 30 25.90 25.23 -3.13
N SER A 31 26.09 24.27 -2.21
CA SER A 31 26.76 22.99 -2.52
C SER A 31 25.82 21.99 -3.22
N PRO A 32 26.25 21.30 -4.29
CA PRO A 32 25.51 20.17 -4.86
C PRO A 32 25.46 18.99 -3.87
N ASN A 33 24.34 18.25 -3.91
CA ASN A 33 23.91 17.24 -2.92
C ASN A 33 24.87 16.06 -2.65
N ASP A 34 25.93 15.89 -3.45
CA ASP A 34 26.72 14.65 -3.45
C ASP A 34 28.12 14.75 -2.81
N SER A 35 28.48 15.89 -2.19
CA SER A 35 29.73 16.00 -1.42
C SER A 35 29.52 15.74 0.07
N VAL A 36 29.27 14.47 0.43
CA VAL A 36 29.17 14.04 1.83
C VAL A 36 30.59 13.86 2.41
N GLN A 37 31.12 14.88 3.09
CA GLN A 37 32.23 14.66 4.02
C GLN A 37 31.73 13.86 5.23
N LYS A 38 32.36 12.71 5.50
CA LYS A 38 32.08 11.90 6.70
C LYS A 38 32.45 12.69 7.95
N TYR A 39 31.45 13.23 8.63
CA TYR A 39 31.63 13.89 9.93
C TYR A 39 31.75 12.82 11.02
N ILE A 40 32.82 12.86 11.81
CA ILE A 40 32.99 12.02 13.00
C ILE A 40 32.19 12.69 14.14
N PRO A 41 31.14 12.07 14.69
CA PRO A 41 30.36 12.69 15.74
C PRO A 41 31.21 12.81 17.02
N SER A 42 31.49 14.04 17.43
CA SER A 42 32.02 14.32 18.77
C SER A 42 30.90 14.14 19.80
N VAL A 43 31.04 13.15 20.67
CA VAL A 43 30.14 12.96 21.81
C VAL A 43 30.53 13.98 22.88
N ILE A 44 29.68 14.98 23.09
CA ILE A 44 29.84 15.91 24.21
C ILE A 44 29.05 15.34 25.39
N THR A 45 29.76 14.81 26.37
CA THR A 45 29.19 14.31 27.63
C THR A 45 29.22 15.44 28.65
N TYR A 46 28.06 15.89 29.11
CA TYR A 46 27.98 16.88 30.20
C TYR A 46 27.91 16.14 31.53
N SER A 47 28.74 16.55 32.49
CA SER A 47 28.60 16.12 33.89
C SER A 47 27.40 16.84 34.53
N PRO A 48 26.66 16.21 35.45
CA PRO A 48 25.54 16.83 36.16
C PRO A 48 25.89 18.18 36.83
N GLU A 49 27.13 18.35 37.29
CA GLU A 49 27.59 19.58 37.95
C GLU A 49 27.84 20.74 36.96
N SER A 50 28.11 20.43 35.69
CA SER A 50 28.33 21.44 34.65
C SER A 50 27.03 22.09 34.14
N LEU A 51 25.89 21.41 34.31
CA LEU A 51 24.56 21.95 33.98
C LEU A 51 24.08 23.00 35.00
N ALA A 52 24.58 22.96 36.23
CA ALA A 52 24.18 23.90 37.29
C ALA A 52 24.80 25.30 37.16
N LYS A 53 25.75 25.50 36.24
CA LYS A 53 26.47 26.79 36.04
C LYS A 53 26.07 27.53 34.77
N ILE A 54 25.10 27.02 34.00
CA ILE A 54 24.61 27.72 32.81
C ILE A 54 23.75 28.90 33.29
N PRO A 55 24.14 30.16 33.04
CA PRO A 55 23.31 31.30 33.41
C PRO A 55 21.98 31.21 32.67
N ALA A 56 20.88 31.43 33.39
CA ALA A 56 19.55 31.41 32.82
C ALA A 56 19.46 32.41 31.66
N ILE A 57 19.43 31.89 30.43
CA ILE A 57 19.19 32.70 29.24
C ILE A 57 17.75 33.21 29.37
N LYS A 58 17.59 34.52 29.63
CA LYS A 58 16.29 35.18 29.53
C LYS A 58 15.84 35.09 28.07
N LEU A 59 14.89 34.20 27.81
CA LEU A 59 14.18 34.15 26.54
C LEU A 59 13.48 35.51 26.35
N PRO A 60 13.59 36.15 25.17
CA PRO A 60 12.84 37.37 24.90
C PRO A 60 11.33 37.09 24.93
N ASP A 61 10.56 38.04 25.47
CA ASP A 61 9.08 38.05 25.53
C ASP A 61 8.48 38.17 24.12
N TYR A 62 8.67 37.14 23.28
CA TYR A 62 8.04 37.06 21.98
C TYR A 62 7.54 35.65 21.76
N PHE A 63 6.29 35.42 22.14
CA PHE A 63 5.23 34.79 21.36
C PHE A 63 4.05 34.57 22.32
N ASP A 64 3.03 35.42 22.21
CA ASP A 64 1.70 35.15 22.76
C ASP A 64 1.11 33.94 22.01
N LEU A 65 1.47 32.74 22.46
CA LEU A 65 0.83 31.51 22.08
C LEU A 65 -0.48 31.41 22.86
N GLN A 66 -1.49 32.14 22.39
CA GLN A 66 -2.89 31.82 22.65
C GLN A 66 -3.04 30.29 22.52
N PRO A 67 -3.57 29.58 23.53
CA PRO A 67 -3.79 28.15 23.42
C PRO A 67 -4.78 27.92 22.29
N LYS A 68 -4.28 27.57 21.10
CA LYS A 68 -5.11 27.09 20.00
C LYS A 68 -5.90 25.93 20.58
N SER A 69 -7.21 26.13 20.70
CA SER A 69 -8.13 25.12 21.19
C SER A 69 -7.76 23.81 20.52
N ARG A 70 -7.48 22.79 21.33
CA ARG A 70 -7.32 21.43 20.84
C ARG A 70 -8.60 21.15 20.09
N ARG A 71 -8.55 21.24 18.74
CA ARG A 71 -9.63 20.77 17.87
C ARG A 71 -9.92 19.38 18.39
N SER A 72 -11.09 19.23 18.99
CA SER A 72 -11.65 17.92 19.33
C SER A 72 -11.42 17.04 18.10
N LYS A 73 -10.79 15.88 18.31
CA LYS A 73 -10.74 14.82 17.31
C LYS A 73 -12.20 14.54 16.98
N LYS A 74 -12.71 15.22 15.95
CA LYS A 74 -14.02 14.95 15.38
C LYS A 74 -13.94 13.50 15.00
N GLU A 75 -14.64 12.64 15.73
CA GLU A 75 -14.87 11.26 15.34
C GLU A 75 -15.32 11.34 13.89
N ARG A 76 -14.42 10.96 12.98
CA ARG A 76 -14.80 10.73 11.60
C ARG A 76 -15.72 9.54 11.70
N SER A 77 -17.03 9.79 11.72
CA SER A 77 -17.99 8.74 11.41
C SER A 77 -17.44 8.06 10.16
N SER A 78 -17.25 6.75 10.25
CA SER A 78 -16.76 5.95 9.13
C SER A 78 -17.73 6.17 7.99
N ARG A 79 -17.38 7.05 7.04
CA ARG A 79 -18.17 7.20 5.82
C ARG A 79 -18.24 5.80 5.22
N GLU A 80 -19.46 5.27 5.16
CA GLU A 80 -19.71 3.98 4.57
C GLU A 80 -19.15 4.01 3.15
N LYS A 81 -18.35 2.99 2.80
CA LYS A 81 -17.72 2.95 1.49
C LYS A 81 -18.81 2.71 0.45
N ILE A 82 -18.95 3.64 -0.49
CA ILE A 82 -19.87 3.51 -1.61
C ILE A 82 -19.40 2.32 -2.46
N LEU A 83 -20.29 1.33 -2.64
CA LEU A 83 -20.03 0.17 -3.49
C LEU A 83 -20.42 0.47 -4.96
N PRO A 84 -19.87 -0.26 -5.94
CA PRO A 84 -20.15 0.01 -7.35
C PRO A 84 -21.61 -0.33 -7.70
N PRO A 85 -22.39 0.59 -8.28
CA PRO A 85 -23.78 0.33 -8.65
C PRO A 85 -23.92 -0.75 -9.74
N GLU A 86 -22.88 -0.98 -10.54
CA GLU A 86 -22.84 -2.00 -11.60
C GLU A 86 -22.91 -3.45 -11.03
N LEU A 87 -22.81 -3.60 -9.71
CA LEU A 87 -22.89 -4.87 -9.00
C LEU A 87 -24.16 -4.96 -8.13
N GLU A 88 -25.18 -4.14 -8.37
CA GLU A 88 -26.50 -4.28 -7.75
C GLU A 88 -27.39 -5.22 -8.58
N ASP A 89 -27.01 -6.50 -8.62
CA ASP A 89 -27.76 -7.58 -9.27
C ASP A 89 -28.04 -8.74 -8.29
N ASN A 90 -28.69 -9.81 -8.75
CA ASN A 90 -28.93 -11.03 -7.96
C ASN A 90 -27.86 -12.11 -8.17
N SER A 91 -26.69 -11.74 -8.67
CA SER A 91 -25.62 -12.69 -8.98
C SER A 91 -24.72 -12.95 -7.77
N MET A 92 -23.82 -13.94 -7.89
CA MET A 92 -22.72 -14.15 -6.93
C MET A 92 -21.69 -13.00 -6.94
N SER A 93 -21.71 -12.14 -7.95
CA SER A 93 -20.86 -10.95 -7.99
C SER A 93 -21.51 -9.74 -7.32
N SER A 94 -22.78 -9.86 -6.89
CA SER A 94 -23.56 -8.76 -6.34
C SER A 94 -22.98 -8.16 -5.06
N ASN A 95 -23.33 -6.91 -4.78
CA ASN A 95 -22.97 -6.22 -3.54
C ASN A 95 -23.64 -6.86 -2.31
N ALA A 96 -24.86 -7.38 -2.45
CA ALA A 96 -25.54 -8.10 -1.38
C ALA A 96 -24.78 -9.39 -0.99
N TYR A 97 -24.42 -10.21 -1.98
CA TYR A 97 -23.63 -11.43 -1.74
C TYR A 97 -22.25 -11.10 -1.17
N TYR A 98 -21.58 -10.07 -1.69
CA TYR A 98 -20.30 -9.62 -1.15
C TYR A 98 -20.38 -9.26 0.33
N ARG A 99 -21.39 -8.47 0.74
CA ARG A 99 -21.62 -8.11 2.16
C ARG A 99 -21.84 -9.36 3.03
N GLN A 100 -22.61 -10.33 2.53
CA GLN A 100 -22.83 -11.60 3.24
C GLN A 100 -21.51 -12.34 3.47
N GLN A 101 -20.65 -12.43 2.44
CA GLN A 101 -19.37 -13.13 2.57
C GLN A 101 -18.35 -12.38 3.44
N LEU A 102 -18.43 -11.04 3.52
CA LEU A 102 -17.62 -10.28 4.48
C LEU A 102 -18.01 -10.58 5.93
N ALA A 103 -19.28 -10.86 6.19
CA ALA A 103 -19.79 -11.22 7.52
C ALA A 103 -19.64 -12.72 7.85
N ASN A 104 -19.32 -13.56 6.86
CA ASN A 104 -19.22 -15.01 7.02
C ASN A 104 -17.94 -15.40 7.78
N SER A 105 -18.09 -15.85 9.02
CA SER A 105 -16.97 -16.33 9.86
C SER A 105 -16.36 -17.65 9.41
N ASN A 106 -17.08 -18.42 8.60
CA ASN A 106 -16.65 -19.74 8.15
C ASN A 106 -15.84 -19.70 6.85
N LEU A 107 -15.84 -18.55 6.15
CA LEU A 107 -15.03 -18.35 4.95
C LEU A 107 -13.61 -17.97 5.35
N VAL A 108 -12.81 -18.97 5.70
CA VAL A 108 -11.46 -18.84 6.27
C VAL A 108 -10.40 -19.29 5.26
N PHE A 109 -9.29 -18.58 5.24
CA PHE A 109 -8.12 -18.89 4.41
C PHE A 109 -6.87 -18.87 5.26
N SER A 110 -5.85 -19.61 4.81
CA SER A 110 -4.50 -19.55 5.37
C SER A 110 -3.54 -18.84 4.42
N PRO A 111 -3.34 -17.50 4.54
CA PRO A 111 -2.50 -16.74 3.61
C PRO A 111 -1.09 -17.30 3.44
N ARG A 112 -0.46 -17.78 4.52
CA ARG A 112 0.86 -18.42 4.45
C ARG A 112 0.84 -19.70 3.61
N LYS A 113 -0.14 -20.59 3.83
CA LYS A 113 -0.27 -21.86 3.09
C LYS A 113 -0.58 -21.61 1.61
N LEU A 114 -1.33 -20.55 1.32
CA LEU A 114 -1.62 -20.11 -0.05
C LEU A 114 -0.42 -19.45 -0.74
N GLY A 115 0.61 -19.02 0.00
CA GLY A 115 1.77 -18.32 -0.57
C GLY A 115 1.55 -16.82 -0.79
N PHE A 116 0.69 -16.18 0.02
CA PHE A 116 0.51 -14.73 -0.05
C PHE A 116 1.79 -13.97 0.30
N LEU A 117 2.00 -12.85 -0.39
CA LEU A 117 3.13 -11.95 -0.23
C LEU A 117 2.71 -10.59 0.35
N PRO A 118 3.59 -9.88 1.07
CA PRO A 118 4.88 -10.36 1.55
C PRO A 118 4.70 -11.37 2.68
N ALA A 119 5.56 -12.40 2.72
CA ALA A 119 5.33 -13.56 3.57
C ALA A 119 5.32 -13.21 5.07
N ASN A 120 6.11 -12.19 5.46
CA ASN A 120 6.25 -11.71 6.83
C ASN A 120 5.02 -10.93 7.35
N TYR A 121 4.12 -10.46 6.47
CA TYR A 121 2.92 -9.75 6.87
C TYR A 121 1.89 -10.68 7.50
N TRP A 122 1.84 -11.92 7.03
CA TRP A 122 0.81 -12.88 7.38
C TRP A 122 1.19 -13.65 8.63
N ILE A 123 1.07 -13.02 9.80
CA ILE A 123 1.47 -13.67 11.06
C ILE A 123 0.48 -14.76 11.46
N ALA A 124 -0.82 -14.46 11.44
CA ALA A 124 -1.88 -15.41 11.76
C ALA A 124 -1.94 -16.54 10.72
N GLU A 125 -2.17 -17.77 11.20
CA GLU A 125 -2.31 -18.93 10.32
C GLU A 125 -3.60 -18.87 9.49
N GLU A 126 -4.68 -18.34 10.07
CA GLU A 126 -6.00 -18.30 9.48
C GLU A 126 -6.59 -16.89 9.55
N ASN A 127 -7.29 -16.49 8.48
CA ASN A 127 -7.99 -15.21 8.38
C ASN A 127 -9.33 -15.43 7.68
N THR A 128 -10.40 -14.82 8.20
CA THR A 128 -11.67 -14.76 7.47
C THR A 128 -11.52 -13.89 6.22
N PHE A 129 -12.38 -14.11 5.22
CA PHE A 129 -12.44 -13.25 4.04
C PHE A 129 -12.62 -11.77 4.43
N GLY A 130 -13.55 -11.47 5.33
CA GLY A 130 -13.77 -10.12 5.85
C GLY A 130 -12.52 -9.49 6.46
N SER A 131 -11.73 -10.27 7.20
CA SER A 131 -10.44 -9.83 7.74
C SER A 131 -9.44 -9.51 6.64
N LEU A 132 -9.27 -10.39 5.65
CA LEU A 132 -8.37 -10.15 4.51
C LEU A 132 -8.73 -8.86 3.76
N VAL A 133 -10.02 -8.67 3.50
CA VAL A 133 -10.51 -7.48 2.80
C VAL A 133 -10.19 -6.21 3.58
N THR A 134 -10.61 -6.15 4.84
CA THR A 134 -10.52 -4.93 5.64
C THR A 134 -9.10 -4.61 6.10
N GLN A 135 -8.30 -5.63 6.42
CA GLN A 135 -6.96 -5.47 6.99
C GLN A 135 -5.85 -5.47 5.94
N PHE A 136 -6.09 -5.91 4.70
CA PHE A 136 -5.08 -5.95 3.65
C PHE A 136 -5.54 -5.29 2.35
N PHE A 137 -6.56 -5.81 1.67
CA PHE A 137 -6.95 -5.32 0.33
C PHE A 137 -7.39 -3.85 0.36
N GLN A 138 -8.19 -3.47 1.35
CA GLN A 138 -8.69 -2.11 1.51
C GLN A 138 -7.80 -1.21 2.38
N LYS A 139 -6.71 -1.75 2.93
CA LYS A 139 -5.75 -0.96 3.71
C LYS A 139 -5.00 0.00 2.80
N LYS A 140 -4.75 1.22 3.26
CA LYS A 140 -3.95 2.20 2.51
C LYS A 140 -2.59 1.62 2.16
N ASN A 141 -2.13 1.85 0.93
CA ASN A 141 -0.85 1.37 0.44
C ASN A 141 0.29 1.80 1.37
N ASN A 142 1.13 0.83 1.75
CA ASN A 142 2.40 0.98 2.46
C ASN A 142 3.35 -0.12 1.94
N SER A 143 4.59 -0.19 2.44
CA SER A 143 5.58 -1.18 1.97
C SER A 143 5.06 -2.62 1.93
N ASN A 144 4.21 -3.01 2.88
CA ASN A 144 3.78 -4.38 3.07
C ASN A 144 2.42 -4.69 2.42
N CYS A 145 1.68 -3.69 1.94
CA CYS A 145 0.40 -3.89 1.26
C CYS A 145 0.23 -2.92 0.08
N ARG A 146 1.28 -2.81 -0.75
CA ARG A 146 1.23 -2.11 -2.05
C ARG A 146 0.28 -2.81 -3.03
N PHE A 147 -0.08 -2.08 -4.08
CA PHE A 147 -0.96 -2.59 -5.13
C PHE A 147 -0.49 -3.93 -5.75
N PRO A 148 0.79 -4.13 -6.13
CA PRO A 148 1.25 -5.41 -6.69
C PRO A 148 1.03 -6.60 -5.74
N HIS A 149 1.22 -6.41 -4.42
CA HIS A 149 0.92 -7.46 -3.44
C HIS A 149 -0.56 -7.80 -3.39
N LYS A 150 -1.44 -6.79 -3.46
CA LYS A 150 -2.89 -7.01 -3.50
C LYS A 150 -3.31 -7.73 -4.76
N LEU A 151 -2.78 -7.32 -5.90
CA LEU A 151 -3.04 -7.97 -7.19
C LEU A 151 -2.57 -9.44 -7.17
N TYR A 152 -1.33 -9.69 -6.77
CA TYR A 152 -0.76 -11.04 -6.70
C TYR A 152 -1.54 -11.94 -5.74
N ASN A 153 -1.81 -11.50 -4.51
CA ASN A 153 -2.53 -12.30 -3.53
C ASN A 153 -3.98 -12.58 -3.95
N GLY A 154 -4.63 -11.63 -4.63
CA GLY A 154 -5.96 -11.86 -5.20
C GLY A 154 -5.93 -12.96 -6.27
N LEU A 155 -4.93 -12.96 -7.15
CA LEU A 155 -4.75 -14.00 -8.16
C LEU A 155 -4.46 -15.37 -7.54
N VAL A 156 -3.57 -15.42 -6.54
CA VAL A 156 -3.26 -16.65 -5.77
C VAL A 156 -4.50 -17.20 -5.08
N LEU A 157 -5.32 -16.32 -4.48
CA LEU A 157 -6.56 -16.72 -3.81
C LEU A 157 -7.54 -17.40 -4.78
N VAL A 158 -7.76 -16.80 -5.95
CA VAL A 158 -8.70 -17.35 -6.94
C VAL A 158 -8.14 -18.59 -7.64
N GLU A 159 -6.81 -18.68 -7.77
CA GLU A 159 -6.19 -19.89 -8.28
C GLU A 159 -6.44 -21.09 -7.36
N ALA A 160 -6.23 -20.93 -6.05
CA ALA A 160 -6.48 -21.99 -5.08
C ALA A 160 -7.99 -22.27 -4.90
N ASN A 161 -8.82 -21.24 -5.04
CA ASN A 161 -10.27 -21.31 -4.83
C ASN A 161 -11.02 -20.58 -5.97
N PRO A 162 -11.28 -21.25 -7.11
CA PRO A 162 -11.91 -20.60 -8.27
C PRO A 162 -13.27 -19.95 -8.00
N GLU A 163 -14.01 -20.47 -7.03
CA GLU A 163 -15.30 -19.92 -6.56
C GLU A 163 -15.19 -18.52 -5.96
N MET A 164 -13.97 -18.06 -5.64
CA MET A 164 -13.71 -16.71 -5.13
C MET A 164 -13.69 -15.65 -6.23
N TYR A 165 -13.71 -16.02 -7.51
CA TYR A 165 -13.70 -15.06 -8.62
C TYR A 165 -14.81 -13.98 -8.52
N PRO A 166 -16.07 -14.29 -8.17
CA PRO A 166 -17.13 -13.29 -8.00
C PRO A 166 -16.88 -12.27 -6.87
N LEU A 167 -16.00 -12.60 -5.93
CA LEU A 167 -15.66 -11.75 -4.79
C LEU A 167 -14.35 -10.97 -5.01
N VAL A 168 -13.42 -11.53 -5.79
CA VAL A 168 -12.06 -11.00 -5.99
C VAL A 168 -11.89 -10.32 -7.34
N GLY A 169 -12.49 -10.85 -8.40
CA GLY A 169 -12.48 -10.28 -9.74
C GLY A 169 -11.19 -10.48 -10.52
N LEU A 170 -10.31 -11.41 -10.11
CA LEU A 170 -9.01 -11.66 -10.73
C LEU A 170 -8.85 -13.13 -11.07
N LYS A 171 -8.31 -13.47 -12.24
CA LYS A 171 -7.99 -14.86 -12.59
C LYS A 171 -6.86 -14.97 -13.60
N TRP A 172 -5.87 -15.83 -13.34
CA TRP A 172 -4.84 -16.17 -14.33
C TRP A 172 -5.45 -16.85 -15.56
N ILE A 173 -5.01 -16.43 -16.74
CA ILE A 173 -5.32 -17.08 -18.03
C ILE A 173 -4.09 -17.87 -18.51
N THR A 174 -2.91 -17.28 -18.34
CA THR A 174 -1.60 -17.90 -18.53
C THR A 174 -0.71 -17.54 -17.35
N ASP A 175 0.55 -17.95 -17.38
CA ASP A 175 1.51 -17.59 -16.33
C ASP A 175 1.83 -16.09 -16.28
N THR A 176 1.50 -15.31 -17.32
CA THR A 176 1.83 -13.87 -17.41
C THR A 176 0.66 -12.97 -17.78
N VAL A 177 -0.47 -13.57 -18.17
CA VAL A 177 -1.70 -12.86 -18.52
C VAL A 177 -2.79 -13.25 -17.53
N PHE A 178 -3.48 -12.25 -16.98
CA PHE A 178 -4.65 -12.44 -16.14
C PHE A 178 -5.83 -11.65 -16.69
N LYS A 179 -7.04 -12.08 -16.34
CA LYS A 179 -8.26 -11.30 -16.52
C LYS A 179 -8.64 -10.59 -15.23
N VAL A 180 -9.24 -9.41 -15.37
CA VAL A 180 -9.78 -8.61 -14.27
C VAL A 180 -11.17 -8.09 -14.59
N ASP A 181 -12.14 -8.32 -13.70
CA ASP A 181 -13.39 -7.54 -13.68
C ASP A 181 -13.14 -6.28 -12.86
N LYS A 182 -13.13 -5.11 -13.52
CA LYS A 182 -12.74 -3.84 -12.90
C LYS A 182 -13.67 -3.43 -11.75
N TYR A 183 -14.96 -3.79 -11.81
CA TYR A 183 -15.91 -3.45 -10.76
C TYR A 183 -15.73 -4.34 -9.53
N ILE A 184 -15.59 -5.65 -9.75
CA ILE A 184 -15.38 -6.60 -8.64
C ILE A 184 -14.05 -6.32 -7.94
N PHE A 185 -12.97 -6.15 -8.70
CA PHE A 185 -11.66 -5.88 -8.11
C PHE A 185 -11.57 -4.47 -7.49
N GLY A 186 -12.20 -3.47 -8.11
CA GLY A 186 -12.33 -2.12 -7.55
C GLY A 186 -13.04 -2.13 -6.20
N ARG A 187 -14.13 -2.90 -6.07
CA ARG A 187 -14.84 -3.13 -4.80
C ARG A 187 -13.94 -3.79 -3.76
N LEU A 188 -13.20 -4.84 -4.14
CA LEU A 188 -12.26 -5.52 -3.26
C LEU A 188 -11.24 -4.55 -2.64
N LEU A 189 -10.70 -3.64 -3.46
CA LEU A 189 -9.74 -2.63 -3.05
C LEU A 189 -10.37 -1.43 -2.31
N GLY A 190 -11.70 -1.30 -2.35
CA GLY A 190 -12.42 -0.16 -1.78
C GLY A 190 -12.18 1.14 -2.54
N ILE A 191 -12.03 1.06 -3.87
CA ILE A 191 -11.86 2.21 -4.76
C ILE A 191 -13.25 2.69 -5.20
N THR A 192 -13.52 3.98 -5.04
CA THR A 192 -14.81 4.58 -5.42
C THR A 192 -14.86 4.99 -6.89
N SER A 193 -13.81 5.66 -7.38
CA SER A 193 -13.69 5.97 -8.81
C SER A 193 -12.90 4.86 -9.49
N ILE A 194 -13.61 3.84 -9.99
CA ILE A 194 -12.98 2.62 -10.53
C ILE A 194 -12.15 2.92 -11.76
N ASN A 195 -12.72 3.62 -12.75
CA ASN A 195 -12.00 3.94 -13.98
C ASN A 195 -10.75 4.80 -13.68
N GLY A 196 -10.91 5.87 -12.89
CA GLY A 196 -9.81 6.75 -12.48
C GLY A 196 -8.75 6.05 -11.61
N GLY A 197 -9.18 5.20 -10.70
CA GLY A 197 -8.31 4.55 -9.71
C GLY A 197 -7.62 3.29 -10.21
N LEU A 198 -8.13 2.61 -11.23
CA LEU A 198 -7.55 1.38 -11.77
C LEU A 198 -6.91 1.56 -13.14
N VAL A 199 -7.67 2.03 -14.13
CA VAL A 199 -7.32 1.90 -15.56
C VAL A 199 -6.91 3.20 -16.24
N HIS A 200 -7.20 4.36 -15.65
CA HIS A 200 -6.68 5.65 -16.14
C HIS A 200 -5.15 5.66 -16.16
N SER A 201 -4.53 6.55 -16.94
CA SER A 201 -3.05 6.63 -17.05
C SER A 201 -2.31 6.78 -15.71
N GLN A 202 -2.95 7.37 -14.71
CA GLN A 202 -2.45 7.52 -13.33
C GLN A 202 -3.06 6.50 -12.35
N GLY A 203 -3.88 5.58 -12.85
CA GLY A 203 -4.51 4.51 -12.08
C GLY A 203 -3.51 3.45 -11.63
N ASN A 204 -3.94 2.56 -10.75
CA ASN A 204 -3.06 1.56 -10.16
C ASN A 204 -2.41 0.62 -11.20
N PHE A 205 -3.13 0.23 -12.26
CA PHE A 205 -2.57 -0.68 -13.26
C PHE A 205 -1.50 0.00 -14.14
N PRO A 206 -1.79 1.06 -14.91
CA PRO A 206 -0.79 1.63 -15.81
C PRO A 206 0.43 2.12 -15.07
N SER A 207 0.20 2.71 -13.89
CA SER A 207 1.29 3.24 -13.10
C SER A 207 2.22 2.18 -12.50
N HIS A 208 1.85 0.90 -12.46
CA HIS A 208 2.77 -0.19 -12.10
C HIS A 208 3.23 -1.01 -13.34
N GLY A 209 3.10 -0.42 -14.53
CA GLY A 209 3.53 -1.03 -15.79
C GLY A 209 2.60 -2.11 -16.35
N PHE A 210 1.38 -2.25 -15.82
CA PHE A 210 0.37 -3.14 -16.39
C PHE A 210 -0.33 -2.46 -17.55
N LYS A 211 -0.52 -3.21 -18.63
CA LYS A 211 -1.26 -2.76 -19.81
C LYS A 211 -2.32 -3.77 -20.20
N GLU A 212 -3.39 -3.26 -20.76
CA GLU A 212 -4.40 -4.06 -21.43
C GLU A 212 -3.79 -4.69 -22.69
N LEU A 213 -4.24 -5.90 -23.01
CA LEU A 213 -3.89 -6.55 -24.26
C LEU A 213 -4.62 -5.86 -25.42
N ASN A 214 -3.99 -5.86 -26.59
CA ASN A 214 -4.66 -5.37 -27.80
C ASN A 214 -5.66 -6.42 -28.35
N ASN A 215 -6.47 -6.02 -29.32
CA ASN A 215 -7.49 -6.90 -29.90
C ASN A 215 -6.91 -8.18 -30.52
N GLU A 216 -5.76 -8.10 -31.18
CA GLU A 216 -5.11 -9.26 -31.80
C GLU A 216 -4.67 -10.29 -30.75
N GLU A 217 -4.03 -9.82 -29.67
CA GLU A 217 -3.60 -10.64 -28.55
C GLU A 217 -4.80 -11.31 -27.84
N VAL A 218 -5.90 -10.58 -27.67
CA VAL A 218 -7.14 -11.09 -27.06
C VAL A 218 -7.77 -12.17 -27.93
N MET A 219 -7.85 -11.95 -29.25
CA MET A 219 -8.40 -12.94 -30.18
C MET A 219 -7.55 -14.21 -30.21
N ALA A 220 -6.22 -14.08 -30.19
CA ALA A 220 -5.31 -15.22 -30.09
C ALA A 220 -5.54 -16.05 -28.82
N LEU A 221 -5.82 -15.40 -27.69
CA LEU A 221 -6.16 -16.09 -26.45
C LEU A 221 -7.57 -16.70 -26.47
N LYS A 222 -8.57 -16.01 -27.05
CA LYS A 222 -9.94 -16.53 -27.20
C LYS A 222 -10.00 -17.82 -28.04
N MET A 223 -9.08 -18.01 -28.97
CA MET A 223 -8.97 -19.28 -29.73
C MET A 223 -8.44 -20.45 -28.87
N LYS A 224 -7.69 -20.17 -27.81
CA LYS A 224 -7.03 -21.18 -26.96
C LYS A 224 -7.76 -21.43 -25.63
N TYR A 225 -8.44 -20.42 -25.11
CA TYR A 225 -9.05 -20.43 -23.78
C TYR A 225 -10.51 -19.97 -23.85
N SER A 226 -11.35 -20.51 -22.97
CA SER A 226 -12.75 -20.06 -22.84
C SER A 226 -12.81 -18.70 -22.13
N LEU A 227 -12.91 -17.63 -22.92
CA LEU A 227 -12.92 -16.23 -22.47
C LEU A 227 -14.18 -15.50 -22.95
N LYS A 228 -15.34 -16.16 -22.83
CA LYS A 228 -16.63 -15.62 -23.30
C LYS A 228 -17.07 -14.36 -22.56
N ASP A 229 -16.62 -14.20 -21.31
CA ASP A 229 -16.95 -13.07 -20.45
C ASP A 229 -16.03 -11.85 -20.66
N VAL A 230 -14.98 -11.97 -21.49
CA VAL A 230 -14.05 -10.85 -21.78
C VAL A 230 -14.65 -9.95 -22.85
N ASP A 231 -15.12 -8.78 -22.41
CA ASP A 231 -15.75 -7.74 -23.24
C ASP A 231 -14.86 -6.53 -23.53
N MET A 232 -13.63 -6.50 -22.99
CA MET A 232 -12.66 -5.41 -23.17
C MET A 232 -13.09 -4.05 -22.61
N ASP A 233 -14.16 -3.98 -21.82
CA ASP A 233 -14.55 -2.79 -21.08
C ASP A 233 -14.63 -3.08 -19.59
N ARG A 234 -15.48 -4.01 -19.18
CA ARG A 234 -15.63 -4.43 -17.80
C ARG A 234 -14.61 -5.50 -17.43
N VAL A 235 -14.49 -6.53 -18.27
CA VAL A 235 -13.56 -7.64 -18.06
C VAL A 235 -12.40 -7.49 -19.03
N LEU A 236 -11.25 -7.13 -18.48
CA LEU A 236 -10.05 -6.78 -19.20
C LEU A 236 -9.02 -7.91 -19.12
N LEU A 237 -8.24 -8.12 -20.18
CA LEU A 237 -7.04 -8.95 -20.14
C LEU A 237 -5.82 -8.05 -19.97
N MET A 238 -5.01 -8.34 -18.96
CA MET A 238 -3.86 -7.51 -18.62
C MET A 238 -2.59 -8.35 -18.51
N LYS A 239 -1.47 -7.70 -18.82
CA LYS A 239 -0.12 -8.20 -18.55
C LYS A 239 0.77 -7.06 -18.09
N GLN A 240 1.85 -7.40 -17.39
CA GLN A 240 2.87 -6.42 -17.05
C GLN A 240 3.89 -6.29 -18.19
N SER A 241 4.27 -5.06 -18.51
CA SER A 241 5.02 -4.75 -19.74
C SER A 241 6.46 -5.26 -19.75
N SER A 242 7.10 -5.38 -18.58
CA SER A 242 8.47 -5.90 -18.46
C SER A 242 8.52 -7.43 -18.32
N GLY A 243 7.37 -8.13 -18.29
CA GLY A 243 7.29 -9.58 -18.12
C GLY A 243 7.66 -10.08 -16.72
N MET A 244 7.88 -9.18 -15.75
CA MET A 244 8.35 -9.55 -14.41
C MET A 244 7.20 -10.04 -13.52
N PHE A 245 5.97 -9.60 -13.79
CA PHE A 245 4.80 -10.08 -13.07
C PHE A 245 4.28 -11.36 -13.70
N SER A 246 4.42 -12.47 -12.97
CA SER A 246 3.95 -13.79 -13.38
C SER A 246 3.35 -14.56 -12.20
N LYS A 247 2.72 -15.68 -12.52
CA LYS A 247 2.17 -16.64 -11.58
C LYS A 247 3.16 -17.11 -10.52
N ASN A 248 4.43 -17.25 -10.92
CA ASN A 248 5.52 -17.74 -10.08
C ASN A 248 6.36 -16.61 -9.47
N CYS A 249 5.82 -15.40 -9.37
CA CYS A 249 6.49 -14.26 -8.73
C CYS A 249 6.95 -14.59 -7.31
N LYS A 250 8.18 -14.15 -7.00
CA LYS A 250 8.71 -14.10 -5.64
C LYS A 250 8.63 -12.68 -5.10
N GLU A 251 8.87 -12.53 -3.80
CA GLU A 251 8.80 -11.24 -3.10
C GLU A 251 9.73 -10.19 -3.72
N GLU A 252 10.94 -10.59 -4.11
CA GLU A 252 11.94 -9.69 -4.70
C GLU A 252 11.47 -9.16 -6.06
N THR A 253 10.92 -10.03 -6.89
CA THR A 253 10.39 -9.68 -8.22
C THR A 253 9.16 -8.78 -8.10
N LEU A 254 8.27 -9.09 -7.16
CA LEU A 254 7.05 -8.33 -6.95
C LEU A 254 7.34 -6.91 -6.43
N ALA A 255 8.39 -6.76 -5.62
CA ALA A 255 8.87 -5.45 -5.15
C ALA A 255 9.44 -4.56 -6.27
N GLN A 256 9.83 -5.15 -7.41
CA GLN A 256 10.32 -4.43 -8.58
C GLN A 256 9.20 -3.92 -9.50
N CYS A 257 7.96 -4.32 -9.27
CA CYS A 257 6.79 -3.69 -9.90
C CYS A 257 6.59 -2.30 -9.29
N LYS A 258 7.40 -1.35 -9.73
CA LYS A 258 7.44 0.02 -9.21
C LYS A 258 6.53 0.93 -10.02
N TRP A 259 6.21 2.06 -9.38
CA TRP A 259 5.55 3.17 -10.03
C TRP A 259 6.41 3.66 -11.20
N THR A 260 5.88 3.65 -12.42
CA THR A 260 6.49 4.33 -13.56
C THR A 260 6.00 5.77 -13.53
N ASP A 261 6.91 6.71 -13.26
CA ASP A 261 6.66 8.15 -13.30
C ASP A 261 6.28 8.62 -14.72
#